data_AF-A0A3M8G889-F1
#
_entry.id   AF-A0A3M8G889-F1
#
_cell.length_a   1.000
_cell.length_b   1.000
_cell.length_c   1.000
_cell.angle_alpha   90.00
_cell.angle_beta   90.00
_cell.angle_gamma   90.00
#
_symmetry.space_group_name_H-M   'P 1'
#
loop_
_entity.id
_entity.type
_entity.pdbx_description
1 polymer ?
#
loop_
_entity_poly.entity_id
_entity_poly.type
_entity_poly.pdbx_seq_one_letter_code
_entity_poly.pdbx_strand_id
1 'polypeptide(L)'
;MKRIIYFSVLLALVSCNRIPEEKRVLEKDKADKVFVMQVPKARCANCQKVIEGGLQNVAGVKQSILNLHTKEVSVVYKPEEISKIDLEEKVKTLKGQIPCK
;
A
#
# COMPACT_ATOMS: atom_id res chain seq x y z
N MET A 1 -42.50 19.88 -16.50
CA MET A 1 -41.22 20.00 -17.25
C MET A 1 -40.05 20.47 -16.39
N LYS A 2 -40.18 21.48 -15.50
CA LYS A 2 -39.09 21.90 -14.57
C LYS A 2 -38.67 20.85 -13.51
N ARG A 3 -39.60 20.01 -13.01
CA ARG A 3 -39.29 18.96 -12.01
C ARG A 3 -38.32 17.87 -12.49
N ILE A 4 -38.30 17.58 -13.79
CA ILE A 4 -37.40 16.58 -14.40
C ILE A 4 -35.96 17.13 -14.46
N ILE A 5 -35.81 18.43 -14.74
CA ILE A 5 -34.51 19.13 -14.77
C ILE A 5 -33.93 19.24 -13.35
N TYR A 6 -34.75 19.45 -12.33
CA TYR A 6 -34.28 19.49 -10.94
C TYR A 6 -33.74 18.13 -10.46
N PHE A 7 -34.32 17.02 -10.90
CA PHE A 7 -33.92 15.68 -10.49
C PHE A 7 -32.57 15.26 -11.09
N SER A 8 -32.27 15.68 -12.33
CA SER A 8 -30.97 15.43 -12.96
C SER A 8 -29.83 16.28 -12.37
N VAL A 9 -30.12 17.52 -11.94
CA VAL A 9 -29.14 18.39 -11.26
C VAL A 9 -28.80 17.88 -9.85
N LEU A 10 -29.78 17.34 -9.12
CA LEU A 10 -29.57 16.75 -7.79
C LEU A 10 -28.67 15.50 -7.84
N LEU A 11 -28.79 14.66 -8.87
CA LEU A 11 -27.98 13.45 -9.00
C LEU A 11 -26.49 13.77 -9.24
N ALA A 12 -26.19 14.87 -9.96
CA ALA A 12 -24.84 15.30 -10.26
C ALA A 12 -24.07 15.80 -9.02
N LEU A 13 -24.76 16.40 -8.03
CA LEU A 13 -24.13 16.92 -6.82
C LEU A 13 -23.71 15.83 -5.81
N VAL A 14 -24.36 14.66 -5.85
CA VAL A 14 -24.05 13.55 -4.91
C VAL A 14 -22.80 12.77 -5.33
N SER A 15 -22.41 12.81 -6.61
CA SER A 15 -21.26 12.07 -7.14
C SER A 15 -19.88 12.66 -6.80
N CYS A 16 -19.78 13.91 -6.32
CA CYS A 16 -18.49 14.54 -6.04
C CYS A 16 -17.87 14.20 -4.67
N ASN A 17 -18.63 13.66 -3.71
CA ASN A 17 -18.17 13.53 -2.31
C ASN A 17 -17.75 12.12 -1.87
N ARG A 18 -17.46 11.20 -2.80
CA ARG A 18 -17.11 9.81 -2.44
C ARG A 18 -15.70 9.40 -2.90
N ILE A 19 -14.69 10.21 -2.59
CA ILE A 19 -13.29 9.81 -2.68
C ILE A 19 -12.87 9.26 -1.30
N PRO A 20 -12.68 7.94 -1.14
CA PRO A 20 -12.19 7.38 0.12
C PRO A 20 -10.76 7.89 0.36
N GLU A 21 -10.48 8.32 1.59
CA GLU A 21 -9.17 8.82 1.99
C GLU A 21 -8.14 7.67 1.98
N GLU A 22 -7.17 7.72 1.07
CA GLU A 22 -6.06 6.75 1.04
C GLU A 22 -5.05 7.10 2.14
N LYS A 23 -5.24 6.51 3.33
CA LYS A 23 -4.41 6.76 4.51
C LYS A 23 -3.07 6.03 4.39
N ARG A 24 -2.05 6.68 3.83
CA ARG A 24 -0.65 6.16 3.75
C ARG A 24 0.16 6.45 5.02
N VAL A 25 -0.43 6.14 6.16
CA VAL A 25 0.21 6.24 7.48
C VAL A 25 0.42 4.82 8.01
N LEU A 26 1.60 4.55 8.57
CA LEU A 26 1.88 3.27 9.22
C LEU A 26 1.09 3.17 10.52
N GLU A 27 0.14 2.23 10.58
CA GLU A 27 -0.65 1.93 11.77
C GLU A 27 -0.09 0.66 12.42
N LYS A 28 0.32 0.76 13.70
CA LYS A 28 0.93 -0.34 14.44
C LYS A 28 0.38 -0.43 15.86
N ASP A 29 0.19 -1.66 16.33
CA ASP A 29 -0.15 -1.94 17.73
C ASP A 29 1.11 -2.09 18.60
N LYS A 30 0.95 -2.22 19.92
CA LYS A 30 2.08 -2.39 20.87
C LYS A 30 2.93 -3.64 20.59
N ALA A 31 2.31 -4.72 20.12
CA ALA A 31 2.98 -5.99 19.87
C ALA A 31 3.68 -6.04 18.49
N ASP A 32 3.30 -5.15 17.57
CA ASP A 32 3.83 -5.16 16.22
C ASP A 32 5.24 -4.56 16.15
N LYS A 33 6.02 -5.06 15.19
CA LYS A 33 7.32 -4.50 14.86
C LYS A 33 7.30 -3.88 13.48
N VAL A 34 8.22 -2.94 13.26
CA VAL A 34 8.41 -2.28 11.98
C VAL A 34 9.74 -2.75 11.38
N PHE A 35 9.68 -3.24 10.15
CA PHE A 35 10.84 -3.54 9.33
C PHE A 35 10.93 -2.51 8.22
N VAL A 36 12.13 -1.95 8.00
CA VAL A 36 12.38 -0.97 6.93
C VAL A 36 13.51 -1.49 6.04
N MET A 37 13.31 -1.41 4.72
CA MET A 37 14.32 -1.81 3.74
C MET A 37 14.30 -0.91 2.50
N GLN A 38 15.48 -0.64 1.96
CA GLN A 38 15.66 0.08 0.70
C GLN A 38 15.25 -0.76 -0.53
N VAL A 39 14.57 -0.15 -1.49
CA VAL A 39 14.06 -0.69 -2.76
C VAL A 39 14.40 0.25 -3.93
N PRO A 40 15.68 0.41 -4.30
CA PRO A 40 16.12 1.47 -5.21
C PRO A 40 15.49 1.43 -6.62
N LYS A 41 15.12 0.24 -7.09
CA LYS A 41 14.53 0.03 -8.42
C LYS A 41 13.05 0.41 -8.52
N ALA A 42 12.37 0.69 -7.40
CA ALA A 42 10.95 1.03 -7.44
C ALA A 42 10.74 2.48 -7.94
N ARG A 43 10.22 2.66 -9.15
CA ARG A 43 10.11 3.98 -9.80
C ARG A 43 8.69 4.50 -10.00
N CYS A 44 7.70 3.62 -10.13
CA CYS A 44 6.33 4.01 -10.43
C CYS A 44 5.31 3.27 -9.55
N ALA A 45 4.05 3.68 -9.64
CA ALA A 45 2.94 3.04 -8.92
C ALA A 45 2.83 1.53 -9.17
N ASN A 46 3.21 1.05 -10.36
CA ASN A 46 3.19 -0.39 -10.66
C ASN A 46 4.28 -1.15 -9.89
N CYS A 47 5.48 -0.57 -9.75
CA CYS A 47 6.53 -1.12 -8.89
C CYS A 47 6.07 -1.16 -7.44
N GLN A 48 5.39 -0.09 -6.99
CA GLN A 48 4.82 0.02 -5.65
C GLN A 48 3.85 -1.13 -5.37
N LYS A 49 2.90 -1.38 -6.29
CA LYS A 49 1.93 -2.47 -6.19
C LYS A 49 2.57 -3.85 -6.09
N VAL A 50 3.64 -4.12 -6.85
CA VAL A 50 4.36 -5.41 -6.79
C VAL A 50 4.96 -5.64 -5.40
N ILE A 51 5.61 -4.62 -4.83
CA ILE A 51 6.25 -4.72 -3.52
C ILE A 51 5.21 -4.77 -2.40
N GLU A 52 4.30 -3.80 -2.34
CA GLU A 52 3.30 -3.69 -1.27
C GLU A 52 2.33 -4.88 -1.29
N GLY A 53 1.76 -5.19 -2.46
CA GLY A 53 0.84 -6.31 -2.61
C GLY A 53 1.53 -7.66 -2.39
N GLY A 54 2.77 -7.82 -2.86
CA GLY A 54 3.54 -9.04 -2.63
C GLY A 54 3.86 -9.30 -1.15
N LEU A 55 4.02 -8.24 -0.35
CA LEU A 55 4.26 -8.32 1.10
C LEU A 55 2.97 -8.49 1.90
N GLN A 56 1.86 -7.86 1.49
CA GLN A 56 0.56 -8.03 2.13
C GLN A 56 0.03 -9.48 2.06
N ASN A 57 0.46 -10.26 1.07
CA ASN A 57 0.11 -11.67 0.93
C ASN A 57 0.92 -12.60 1.86
N VAL A 58 1.81 -12.07 2.68
CA VAL A 58 2.67 -12.85 3.58
C VAL A 58 2.00 -12.94 4.95
N ALA A 59 1.85 -14.17 5.47
CA ALA A 59 1.33 -14.38 6.82
C ALA A 59 2.17 -13.60 7.86
N GLY A 60 1.51 -13.01 8.87
CA GLY A 60 2.17 -12.15 9.84
C GLY A 60 2.41 -10.70 9.40
N VAL A 61 2.26 -10.34 8.12
CA VAL A 61 2.33 -8.94 7.66
C VAL A 61 0.97 -8.27 7.84
N LYS A 62 0.93 -7.14 8.55
CA LYS A 62 -0.28 -6.32 8.73
C LYS A 62 -0.39 -5.21 7.69
N GLN A 63 0.73 -4.55 7.40
CA GLN A 63 0.75 -3.40 6.51
C GLN A 63 2.11 -3.31 5.81
N SER A 64 2.10 -2.82 4.57
CA SER A 64 3.30 -2.51 3.81
C SER A 64 3.08 -1.20 3.07
N ILE A 65 4.00 -0.24 3.24
CA ILE A 65 4.00 1.05 2.55
C ILE A 65 5.39 1.26 1.95
N LEU A 66 5.44 1.46 0.64
CA LEU A 66 6.62 1.84 -0.10
C LEU A 66 6.58 3.33 -0.43
N ASN A 67 7.55 4.05 0.11
CA ASN A 67 7.79 5.44 -0.25
C ASN A 67 8.61 5.50 -1.54
N LEU A 68 7.99 5.94 -2.64
CA LEU A 68 8.65 6.08 -3.93
C LEU A 68 9.66 7.24 -4.00
N HIS A 69 9.62 8.20 -3.07
CA HIS A 69 10.59 9.28 -2.99
C HIS A 69 11.88 8.80 -2.30
N THR A 70 11.77 8.23 -1.09
CA THR A 70 12.93 7.73 -0.33
C THR A 70 13.41 6.35 -0.79
N LYS A 71 12.61 5.67 -1.61
CA LYS A 71 12.83 4.27 -2.04
C LYS A 71 12.80 3.27 -0.89
N GLU A 72 12.08 3.55 0.18
CA GLU A 72 12.03 2.67 1.36
C GLU A 72 10.67 2.00 1.49
N VAL A 73 10.68 0.68 1.69
CA VAL A 73 9.49 -0.05 2.13
C VAL A 73 9.53 -0.19 3.64
N SER A 74 8.42 0.18 4.28
CA SER A 74 8.16 -0.05 5.70
C SER A 74 7.06 -1.08 5.86
N VAL A 75 7.31 -2.09 6.68
CA VAL A 75 6.41 -3.23 6.90
C VAL A 75 6.09 -3.33 8.38
N VAL A 76 4.79 -3.28 8.71
CA VAL A 76 4.29 -3.61 10.05
C VAL A 76 3.99 -5.10 10.06
N TYR A 77 4.58 -5.82 11.01
CA TYR A 77 4.45 -7.28 11.09
C TYR A 77 4.40 -7.77 12.54
N LYS A 78 3.84 -8.97 12.71
CA LYS A 78 3.80 -9.69 13.97
C LYS A 78 5.04 -10.58 14.10
N PRO A 79 5.94 -10.31 15.06
CA PRO A 79 7.17 -11.08 15.21
C PRO A 79 6.97 -12.52 15.69
N GLU A 80 5.77 -12.86 16.15
CA GLU A 80 5.37 -14.23 16.52
C GLU A 80 5.00 -15.10 15.29
N GLU A 81 4.65 -14.48 14.16
CA GLU A 81 4.24 -15.18 12.92
C GLU A 81 5.33 -15.18 11.85
N ILE A 82 6.18 -14.14 11.80
CA ILE A 82 7.23 -14.00 10.79
C ILE A 82 8.49 -13.31 11.32
N SER A 83 9.66 -13.77 10.88
CA SER A 83 10.93 -13.18 11.25
C SER A 83 11.34 -12.03 10.32
N LYS A 84 12.27 -11.19 10.79
CA LYS A 84 12.87 -10.13 9.97
C LYS A 84 13.63 -10.69 8.76
N ILE A 85 14.24 -11.86 8.91
CA ILE A 85 15.06 -12.49 7.85
C ILE A 85 14.15 -12.92 6.70
N ASP A 86 13.01 -13.55 7.01
CA ASP A 86 12.02 -13.98 6.01
C ASP A 86 11.46 -12.77 5.23
N LEU A 87 11.19 -11.66 5.92
CA LEU A 87 10.77 -10.42 5.28
C LEU A 87 11.85 -9.87 4.35
N GLU A 88 13.11 -9.88 4.76
CA GLU A 88 14.22 -9.40 3.93
C GLU A 88 14.37 -10.23 2.65
N GLU A 89 14.31 -11.56 2.76
CA GLU A 89 14.34 -12.48 1.63
C GLU A 89 13.15 -12.29 0.70
N LYS A 90 11.95 -12.08 1.26
CA LYS A 90 10.76 -11.78 0.47
C LYS A 90 10.91 -10.49 -0.31
N VAL A 91 11.40 -9.41 0.32
CA VAL A 91 11.64 -8.14 -0.37
C VAL A 91 12.70 -8.30 -1.47
N LYS A 92 13.77 -9.06 -1.24
CA LYS A 92 14.78 -9.38 -2.28
C LYS A 92 14.15 -10.10 -3.48
N THR A 93 13.27 -11.05 -3.23
CA THR A 93 12.55 -11.79 -4.28
C THR A 93 11.64 -10.86 -5.09
N LEU A 94 10.83 -10.05 -4.42
CA LEU A 94 9.89 -9.13 -5.08
C LEU A 94 10.61 -8.03 -5.88
N LYS A 95 11.78 -7.56 -5.43
CA LYS A 95 12.64 -6.65 -6.21
C LYS A 95 13.01 -7.20 -7.59
N GLY A 96 13.20 -8.52 -7.70
CA GLY A 96 13.47 -9.20 -8.97
C GLY A 96 12.27 -9.26 -9.91
N GLN A 97 11.06 -9.08 -9.39
CA GLN A 97 9.80 -9.15 -10.14
C GLN A 97 9.33 -7.77 -10.64
N ILE A 98 10.06 -6.70 -10.34
CA ILE A 98 9.73 -5.36 -10.81
C ILE A 98 9.82 -5.32 -12.35
N PRO A 99 8.73 -5.01 -13.08
CA PRO A 99 8.71 -5.11 -14.53
C PRO A 99 9.38 -3.93 -15.25
N CYS A 100 9.60 -2.82 -14.55
CA CYS A 100 10.17 -1.60 -15.13
C CYS A 100 11.71 -1.68 -15.14
N LYS A 101 12.31 -1.62 -16.33
CA LYS A 101 13.77 -1.52 -16.54
C LYS A 101 14.21 -0.05 -16.50
#